data_AF-A0A554R048-F1
#
_entry.id   AF-A0A554R048-F1
#
_cell.length_a   1.000
_cell.length_b   1.000
_cell.length_c   1.000
_cell.angle_alpha   90.00
_cell.angle_beta   90.00
_cell.angle_gamma   90.00
#
_symmetry.space_group_name_H-M   'P 1'
#
loop_
_entity.id
_entity.type
_entity.pdbx_description
1 polymer ?
#
loop_
_entity_poly.entity_id
_entity_poly.type
_entity_poly.pdbx_seq_one_letter_code
_entity_poly.pdbx_strand_id
1 'polypeptide(L)' 'MTASKRRATTNATYAAPSPSVVAATEFLLAQPDARELRRRYLALITRTNSASGKTTTDYTAAERYLLTTAAKLRRTRP' A
#
# COMPACT_ATOMS: atom_id res chain seq x y z
N MET A 1 27.33 6.91 -1.66
CA MET A 1 26.58 5.78 -1.07
C MET A 1 26.20 6.16 0.35
N THR A 2 24.90 6.13 0.71
CA THR A 2 24.31 5.54 1.94
C THR A 2 23.01 6.25 2.36
N ALA A 3 21.93 5.43 2.38
CA ALA A 3 20.81 5.45 3.31
C ALA A 3 19.78 6.60 3.26
N SER A 4 18.84 6.53 2.30
CA SER A 4 17.50 7.10 2.48
C SER A 4 16.69 6.24 3.47
N LYS A 5 16.91 6.45 4.77
CA LYS A 5 16.08 5.89 5.84
C LYS A 5 15.02 6.90 6.25
N ARG A 6 14.04 7.17 5.38
CA ARG A 6 12.83 7.90 5.80
C ARG A 6 11.87 6.90 6.44
N ARG A 7 12.02 6.66 7.74
CA ARG A 7 10.89 6.23 8.58
C ARG A 7 9.95 7.43 8.69
N ALA A 8 8.99 7.52 7.79
CA ALA A 8 7.84 8.39 7.95
C ALA A 8 6.75 7.59 8.69
N THR A 9 6.89 7.46 10.01
CA THR A 9 5.76 7.16 10.89
C THR A 9 5.31 8.51 11.46
N THR A 10 4.60 9.28 10.65
CA THR A 10 4.03 10.56 11.06
C THR A 10 2.54 10.53 10.78
N ASN A 11 1.78 10.32 11.86
CA ASN A 11 0.41 10.74 12.08
C ASN A 11 -0.60 10.40 10.98
N ALA A 12 -1.40 9.37 11.26
CA ALA A 12 -2.61 9.04 10.52
C ALA A 12 -3.65 10.17 10.61
N THR A 13 -3.45 11.17 9.77
CA THR A 13 -4.45 11.99 9.11
C THR A 13 -4.35 11.54 7.66
N TYR A 14 -5.45 11.11 7.03
CA TYR A 14 -5.46 10.57 5.68
C TYR A 14 -4.65 11.46 4.72
N ALA A 15 -3.40 11.07 4.45
CA ALA A 15 -2.54 11.72 3.48
C ALA A 15 -2.82 11.05 2.15
N ALA A 16 -2.92 11.84 1.08
CA ALA A 16 -3.10 11.29 -0.25
C ALA A 16 -2.05 10.20 -0.52
N PRO A 17 -2.44 9.07 -1.13
CA PRO A 17 -1.51 7.97 -1.40
C PRO A 17 -0.36 8.47 -2.26
N SER A 18 0.85 7.96 -2.00
CA SER A 18 2.01 8.35 -2.79
C SER A 18 1.80 8.05 -4.28
N PRO A 19 2.35 8.85 -5.21
CA PRO A 19 2.20 8.61 -6.65
C PRO A 19 2.70 7.23 -7.09
N SER A 20 3.70 6.67 -6.39
CA SER A 20 4.17 5.30 -6.63
C SER A 20 3.11 4.24 -6.29
N VAL A 21 2.31 4.45 -5.24
CA VAL A 21 1.21 3.56 -4.86
C VAL A 21 0.09 3.65 -5.89
N VAL A 22 -0.23 4.86 -6.38
CA VAL A 22 -1.21 5.05 -7.46
C VAL A 22 -0.78 4.32 -8.73
N ALA A 23 0.45 4.54 -9.20
CA ALA A 23 0.98 3.88 -10.39
C ALA A 23 1.08 2.35 -10.25
N ALA A 24 1.42 1.85 -9.04
CA ALA A 24 1.39 0.42 -8.77
C ALA A 24 -0.03 -0.14 -8.81
N THR A 25 -1.01 0.60 -8.29
CA THR A 25 -2.42 0.19 -8.31
C THR A 25 -2.94 0.12 -9.74
N GLU A 26 -2.73 1.15 -10.55
CA GLU A 26 -3.13 1.16 -11.96
C GLU A 26 -2.52 0.00 -12.74
N PHE A 27 -1.23 -0.28 -12.52
CA PHE A 27 -0.55 -1.41 -13.14
C PHE A 27 -1.14 -2.76 -12.72
N LEU A 28 -1.46 -2.93 -11.43
CA LEU A 28 -2.04 -4.16 -10.89
C LEU A 28 -3.50 -4.37 -11.30
N LEU A 29 -4.24 -3.29 -11.54
CA LEU A 29 -5.61 -3.35 -12.07
C LEU A 29 -5.67 -3.88 -13.51
N ALA A 30 -4.61 -3.68 -14.28
CA ALA A 30 -4.48 -4.23 -15.63
C ALA A 30 -4.11 -5.72 -15.66
N GLN A 31 -3.88 -6.36 -14.51
CA GLN A 31 -3.49 -7.77 -14.44
C GLN A 31 -4.72 -8.69 -14.37
N PRO A 32 -4.62 -9.93 -14.91
CA PRO A 32 -5.73 -10.88 -14.86
C PRO A 32 -6.14 -11.28 -13.43
N ASP A 33 -5.22 -11.18 -12.47
CA ASP A 33 -5.39 -11.48 -11.05
C ASP A 33 -5.80 -10.26 -10.21
N ALA A 34 -6.17 -9.13 -10.83
CA ALA A 34 -6.52 -7.88 -10.14
C ALA A 34 -7.55 -8.05 -9.01
N ARG A 35 -8.52 -8.97 -9.17
CA ARG A 35 -9.52 -9.27 -8.13
C ARG A 35 -8.90 -9.89 -6.88
N GLU A 36 -7.98 -10.83 -7.03
CA GLU A 36 -7.28 -11.45 -5.90
C GLU A 36 -6.36 -10.44 -5.23
N LEU A 37 -5.61 -9.67 -6.02
CA LEU A 37 -4.73 -8.61 -5.54
C LEU A 37 -5.50 -7.56 -4.72
N ARG A 38 -6.69 -7.16 -5.19
CA ARG A 38 -7.59 -6.25 -4.47
C ARG A 38 -8.07 -6.87 -3.16
N ARG A 39 -8.48 -8.15 -3.16
CA ARG A 39 -8.89 -8.85 -1.93
C ARG A 39 -7.78 -8.86 -0.90
N ARG A 40 -6.54 -9.17 -1.33
CA ARG A 40 -5.37 -9.22 -0.44
C ARG A 40 -4.97 -7.85 0.08
N TYR A 41 -5.05 -6.82 -0.76
CA TYR A 41 -4.88 -5.43 -0.35
C TYR A 41 -5.86 -5.04 0.77
N LEU A 42 -7.16 -5.31 0.59
CA LEU A 42 -8.18 -4.97 1.59
C LEU A 42 -7.98 -5.73 2.90
N ALA A 43 -7.53 -6.99 2.84
CA ALA A 43 -7.24 -7.80 4.02
C ALA A 43 -6.06 -7.27 4.87
N LEU A 44 -5.19 -6.44 4.29
CA LEU A 44 -4.04 -5.83 4.98
C LEU A 44 -4.37 -4.47 5.61
N ILE A 45 -5.53 -3.90 5.31
CA ILE A 45 -5.97 -2.63 5.90
C ILE A 45 -6.41 -2.90 7.34
N THR A 46 -5.69 -2.30 8.29
CA THR A 46 -6.03 -2.45 9.71
C THR A 46 -6.79 -1.22 10.17
N ARG A 47 -7.95 -1.43 10.81
CA ARG A 47 -8.72 -0.35 11.44
C ARG A 47 -8.62 -0.48 12.95
N THR A 48 -8.04 0.53 13.58
CA THR A 48 -7.88 0.60 15.03
C THR A 48 -8.78 1.68 15.60
N ASN A 49 -9.66 1.29 16.53
CA ASN A 49 -10.48 2.23 17.28
C ASN A 49 -9.75 2.54 18.59
N SER A 50 -9.39 3.81 18.79
CA SER A 50 -8.85 4.28 20.06
C SER A 50 -9.95 4.39 21.10
N ALA A 51 -9.61 4.22 22.39
CA ALA A 51 -10.51 4.48 23.52
C ALA A 51 -11.07 5.92 23.52
N SER A 52 -10.37 6.87 22.88
CA SER A 52 -10.82 8.25 22.67
C SER A 52 -11.85 8.42 21.54
N GLY A 53 -12.36 7.33 20.95
CA GLY A 53 -13.31 7.35 19.82
C GLY A 53 -12.66 7.65 18.46
N LYS A 54 -11.36 7.98 18.43
CA LYS A 54 -10.64 8.19 17.17
C LYS A 54 -10.44 6.87 16.44
N THR A 55 -11.02 6.75 15.24
CA THR A 55 -10.69 5.68 14.30
C THR A 55 -9.40 6.05 13.56
N THR A 56 -8.43 5.14 13.56
CA THR A 56 -7.24 5.22 12.72
C THR A 56 -7.22 4.04 11.78
N THR A 57 -7.07 4.30 10.48
CA THR A 57 -6.87 3.25 9.47
C THR A 57 -5.41 3.23 9.08
N ASP A 58 -4.77 2.07 9.23
CA ASP A 58 -3.40 1.82 8.80
C ASP A 58 -3.39 1.13 7.43
N TYR A 59 -2.81 1.82 6.45
CA TYR A 59 -2.64 1.36 5.08
C TYR A 59 -1.21 0.87 4.80
N THR A 60 -0.29 0.98 5.76
CA THR A 60 1.16 0.78 5.55
C THR A 60 1.47 -0.61 5.00
N ALA A 61 0.87 -1.65 5.56
CA ALA A 61 1.06 -3.03 5.09
C ALA A 61 0.50 -3.22 3.67
N ALA A 62 -0.66 -2.63 3.41
CA ALA A 62 -1.37 -2.72 2.14
C ALA A 62 -0.61 -1.99 1.00
N GLU A 63 -0.09 -0.80 1.26
CA GLU A 63 0.73 -0.04 0.30
C GLU A 63 2.05 -0.76 -0.03
N ARG A 64 2.75 -1.29 0.99
CA ARG A 64 3.96 -2.07 0.78
C ARG A 64 3.70 -3.32 -0.07
N TYR A 65 2.56 -3.97 0.13
CA TYR A 65 2.14 -5.10 -0.69
C TYR A 65 1.97 -4.71 -2.16
N LEU A 66 1.30 -3.59 -2.46
CA LEU A 66 1.12 -3.12 -3.84
C LEU A 66 2.46 -2.84 -4.52
N LEU A 67 3.35 -2.11 -3.85
CA LEU A 67 4.66 -1.76 -4.39
C LEU A 67 5.53 -3.01 -4.66
N THR A 68 5.57 -3.95 -3.71
CA THR A 68 6.35 -5.19 -3.88
C THR A 68 5.77 -6.10 -4.95
N THR A 69 4.45 -6.20 -5.05
CA THR A 69 3.79 -7.03 -6.07
C THR A 69 3.99 -6.45 -7.47
N ALA A 70 3.79 -5.14 -7.64
CA ALA A 70 4.06 -4.47 -8.91
C ALA A 70 5.52 -4.61 -9.32
N ALA A 71 6.48 -4.46 -8.40
CA ALA A 71 7.89 -4.65 -8.68
C ALA A 71 8.23 -6.09 -9.10
N LYS A 72 7.60 -7.10 -8.49
CA LYS A 72 7.79 -8.51 -8.87
C LYS A 72 7.26 -8.76 -10.29
N LEU A 73 6.03 -8.35 -10.58
CA LEU A 73 5.42 -8.58 -11.89
C LEU A 73 6.14 -7.85 -13.02
N ARG A 74 6.62 -6.62 -12.78
CA ARG A 74 7.47 -5.88 -13.73
C ARG A 74 8.82 -6.55 -14.02
N ARG A 75 9.32 -7.43 -13.13
CA ARG A 75 10.55 -8.19 -13.37
C ARG A 75 10.28 -9.48 -14.13
N THR A 76 9.11 -10.07 -13.96
CA THR A 76 8.73 -11.33 -14.60
C THR A 76 8.27 -11.12 -16.05
N ARG A 77 7.76 -9.93 -16.39
CA ARG A 77 7.39 -9.56 -17.75
C ARG A 77 8.35 -8.48 -18.28
N PRO A 78 9.26 -8.81 -19.21
CA PRO A 78 10.10 -7.81 -19.90
C PRO A 78 9.26 -6.88 -20.79
#